data_AF-A0A7V8REH4-F1
#
_entry.id   AF-A0A7V8REH4-F1
#
_cell.length_a   1.000
_cell.length_b   1.000
_cell.length_c   1.000
_cell.angle_alpha   90.00
_cell.angle_beta   90.00
_cell.angle_gamma   90.00
#
_symmetry.space_group_name_H-M   'P 1'
#
loop_
_entity.id
_entity.type
_entity.pdbx_description
1 polymer ?
#
loop_
_entity_poly.entity_id
_entity_poly.type
_entity_poly.pdbx_seq_one_letter_code
_entity_poly.pdbx_strand_id
1 'polypeptide(L)'
;MTAHWQKGGVDARDCCTATGEFIKRARDWMRRHGYRLGWAWVQEYGQGYGAHAHMLLHVPPELAPLFAPMPLRWAKDILPGAYIKGVIDTKPIRGASSAYSEPDLYWANLRTKLHYMMKAAPPELEAVLGIQGWGDKPWGQYCTVHGKRAAEAQWLRKPG
;
A
#
# COMPACT_ATOMS: atom_id res chain seq x y z
N MET A 1 -3.67 0.38 2.13
CA MET A 1 -4.51 -0.21 1.07
C MET A 1 -4.28 -1.71 1.04
N THR A 2 -5.30 -2.49 0.72
CA THR A 2 -5.16 -3.93 0.45
C THR A 2 -5.79 -4.28 -0.89
N ALA A 3 -5.11 -5.11 -1.69
CA ALA A 3 -5.61 -5.65 -2.95
C ALA A 3 -5.65 -7.20 -2.89
N HIS A 4 -6.85 -7.76 -2.91
CA HIS A 4 -7.11 -9.20 -2.91
C HIS A 4 -7.22 -9.70 -4.36
N TRP A 5 -6.09 -9.72 -5.08
CA TRP A 5 -6.05 -10.07 -6.50
C TRP A 5 -6.62 -11.46 -6.80
N GLN A 6 -6.28 -12.46 -5.99
CA GLN A 6 -6.81 -13.81 -6.19
C GLN A 6 -8.33 -13.89 -6.01
N LYS A 7 -8.90 -13.10 -5.09
CA LYS A 7 -10.36 -12.95 -4.96
C LYS A 7 -10.98 -12.38 -6.24
N GLY A 8 -10.25 -11.52 -6.95
CA GLY A 8 -10.65 -10.96 -8.23
C GLY A 8 -10.43 -11.87 -9.44
N GLY A 9 -9.96 -13.10 -9.23
CA GLY A 9 -9.73 -14.08 -10.30
C GLY A 9 -8.33 -14.04 -10.92
N VAL A 10 -7.40 -13.24 -10.40
CA VAL A 10 -5.99 -13.30 -10.83
C VAL A 10 -5.35 -14.57 -10.27
N ASP A 11 -4.61 -15.31 -11.10
CA ASP A 11 -3.86 -16.47 -10.62
C ASP A 11 -2.85 -16.05 -9.53
N ALA A 12 -2.67 -16.88 -8.50
CA ALA A 12 -1.77 -16.58 -7.40
C ALA A 12 -0.33 -16.28 -7.89
N ARG A 13 0.11 -16.93 -8.98
CA ARG A 13 1.43 -16.74 -9.61
C ARG A 13 1.57 -15.35 -10.24
N ASP A 14 0.46 -14.75 -10.68
CA ASP A 14 0.44 -13.47 -11.38
C ASP A 14 0.09 -12.29 -10.46
N CYS A 15 -0.22 -12.54 -9.18
CA CYS A 15 -0.62 -11.50 -8.24
C CYS A 15 0.47 -10.43 -8.00
N CYS A 16 1.76 -10.83 -7.99
CA CYS A 16 2.87 -9.87 -7.94
C CYS A 16 2.91 -8.97 -9.19
N THR A 17 2.63 -9.53 -10.37
CA THR A 17 2.56 -8.79 -11.64
C THR A 17 1.39 -7.82 -11.63
N ALA A 18 0.20 -8.25 -11.18
CA ALA A 18 -0.97 -7.39 -11.01
C ALA A 18 -0.69 -6.21 -10.05
N THR A 19 -0.01 -6.47 -8.92
CA THR A 19 0.47 -5.41 -8.02
C THR A 19 1.43 -4.45 -8.73
N GLY A 20 2.37 -4.97 -9.51
CA GLY A 20 3.30 -4.15 -10.31
C GLY A 20 2.60 -3.22 -11.29
N GLU A 21 1.62 -3.74 -12.05
CA GLU A 21 0.82 -2.95 -12.99
C GLU A 21 -0.04 -1.90 -12.28
N PHE A 22 -0.60 -2.22 -11.11
CA PHE A 22 -1.31 -1.24 -10.28
C PHE A 22 -0.40 -0.08 -9.86
N ILE A 23 0.79 -0.40 -9.35
CA ILE A 23 1.79 0.61 -8.94
C ILE A 23 2.24 1.45 -10.14
N LYS A 24 2.46 0.83 -11.30
CA LYS A 24 2.81 1.53 -12.54
C LYS A 24 1.75 2.56 -12.92
N ARG A 25 0.46 2.17 -12.93
CA ARG A 25 -0.65 3.09 -13.21
C ARG A 25 -0.74 4.23 -12.20
N ALA A 26 -0.53 3.95 -10.91
CA ALA A 26 -0.47 4.97 -9.88
C ALA A 26 0.68 5.97 -10.10
N ARG A 27 1.88 5.46 -10.44
CA ARG A 27 3.05 6.30 -10.78
C ARG A 27 2.81 7.16 -12.01
N ASP A 28 2.26 6.59 -13.07
CA ASP A 28 2.00 7.32 -14.32
C ASP A 28 0.90 8.38 -14.14
N TRP A 29 -0.09 8.10 -13.30
CA TRP A 29 -1.09 9.10 -12.93
C TRP A 29 -0.48 10.23 -12.12
N MET A 30 0.33 9.93 -11.10
CA MET A 30 1.03 10.96 -10.30
C MET A 30 1.94 11.83 -11.18
N ARG A 31 2.68 11.20 -12.10
CA ARG A 31 3.56 11.92 -13.05
C ARG A 31 2.79 12.90 -13.92
N ARG A 32 1.60 12.52 -14.40
CA ARG A 32 0.73 13.41 -15.19
C ARG A 32 0.23 14.62 -14.42
N HIS A 33 0.20 14.55 -13.09
CA HIS A 33 -0.16 15.67 -12.22
C HIS A 33 1.07 16.44 -11.71
N GLY A 34 2.28 16.13 -12.19
CA GLY A 34 3.51 16.81 -11.80
C GLY A 34 4.19 16.28 -10.54
N TYR A 35 3.77 15.12 -10.02
CA TYR A 35 4.29 14.52 -8.80
C TYR A 35 5.01 13.20 -9.07
N ARG A 36 5.87 12.80 -8.14
CA ARG A 36 6.41 11.43 -8.07
C ARG A 36 5.70 10.69 -6.94
N LEU A 37 5.40 9.41 -7.16
CA LEU A 37 4.78 8.57 -6.15
C LEU A 37 5.84 7.96 -5.25
N GLY A 38 5.78 8.24 -3.94
CA GLY A 38 6.41 7.40 -2.92
C GLY A 38 5.51 6.22 -2.59
N TRP A 39 6.03 5.00 -2.54
CA TRP A 39 5.22 3.81 -2.30
C TRP A 39 6.01 2.65 -1.67
N ALA A 40 5.28 1.78 -0.98
CA ALA A 40 5.76 0.50 -0.49
C ALA A 40 4.65 -0.55 -0.60
N TRP A 41 5.01 -1.78 -0.93
CA TRP A 41 4.06 -2.90 -0.91
C TRP A 41 4.71 -4.22 -0.50
N VAL A 42 3.89 -5.09 0.07
CA VAL A 42 4.18 -6.49 0.38
C VAL A 42 3.06 -7.37 -0.18
N GLN A 43 3.42 -8.49 -0.79
CA GLN A 43 2.51 -9.52 -1.29
C GLN A 43 2.62 -10.74 -0.38
N GLU A 44 1.51 -11.10 0.24
CA GLU A 44 1.39 -12.22 1.18
C GLU A 44 0.39 -13.24 0.63
N TYR A 45 0.50 -14.48 1.12
CA TYR A 45 -0.53 -15.51 0.95
C TYR A 45 -1.11 -15.88 2.31
N GLY A 46 -2.42 -15.75 2.45
CA GLY A 46 -3.15 -16.04 3.69
C GLY A 46 -4.18 -17.15 3.50
N GLN A 47 -4.32 -18.03 4.49
CA GLN A 47 -5.21 -19.20 4.51
C GLN A 47 -6.71 -18.90 4.25
N GLY A 48 -7.16 -17.63 4.30
CA GLY A 48 -8.54 -17.25 3.96
C GLY A 48 -8.69 -16.21 2.84
N TYR A 49 -7.60 -15.53 2.44
CA TYR A 49 -7.64 -14.42 1.49
C TYR A 49 -6.88 -14.71 0.19
N GLY A 50 -6.19 -15.86 0.12
CA GLY A 50 -5.29 -16.21 -0.98
C GLY A 50 -4.14 -15.20 -1.07
N ALA A 51 -3.58 -15.07 -2.28
CA ALA A 51 -2.56 -14.09 -2.62
C ALA A 51 -3.17 -12.67 -2.64
N HIS A 52 -2.66 -11.80 -1.77
CA HIS A 52 -3.08 -10.41 -1.66
C HIS A 52 -1.90 -9.49 -1.32
N ALA A 53 -2.05 -8.20 -1.63
CA ALA A 53 -1.02 -7.20 -1.39
C ALA A 53 -1.48 -6.13 -0.41
N HIS A 54 -0.62 -5.77 0.54
CA HIS A 54 -0.75 -4.55 1.33
C HIS A 54 0.14 -3.46 0.72
N MET A 55 -0.40 -2.25 0.60
CA MET A 55 0.27 -1.12 -0.05
C MET A 55 0.12 0.16 0.75
N LEU A 56 1.19 0.96 0.80
CA LEU A 56 1.24 2.35 1.22
C LEU A 56 1.61 3.20 0.02
N LEU A 57 0.80 4.22 -0.26
CA LEU A 57 0.98 5.17 -1.34
C LEU A 57 0.96 6.57 -0.75
N HIS A 58 1.99 7.36 -1.00
CA HIS A 58 2.03 8.76 -0.58
C HIS A 58 1.33 9.61 -1.63
N VAL A 59 0.18 10.19 -1.26
CA VAL A 59 -0.62 11.05 -2.14
C VAL A 59 -0.70 12.45 -1.49
N PRO A 60 -0.27 13.50 -2.20
CA PRO A 60 -0.39 14.87 -1.72
C PRO A 60 -1.85 15.24 -1.41
N PRO A 61 -2.13 16.01 -0.35
CA PRO A 61 -3.50 16.38 0.04
C PRO A 61 -4.34 16.99 -1.09
N GLU A 62 -3.72 17.83 -1.92
CA GLU A 62 -4.33 18.49 -3.07
C GLU A 62 -4.77 17.51 -4.18
N LEU A 63 -4.15 16.33 -4.27
CA LEU A 63 -4.51 15.29 -5.22
C LEU A 63 -5.41 14.21 -4.61
N ALA A 64 -5.56 14.16 -3.28
CA ALA A 64 -6.31 13.10 -2.61
C ALA A 64 -7.74 12.92 -3.13
N PRO A 65 -8.55 13.99 -3.37
CA PRO A 65 -9.89 13.83 -3.93
C PRO A 65 -9.89 13.27 -5.35
N LEU A 66 -8.91 13.66 -6.17
CA LEU A 66 -8.77 13.20 -7.56
C LEU A 66 -8.23 11.78 -7.64
N PHE A 67 -7.39 11.39 -6.68
CA PHE A 67 -6.79 10.06 -6.60
C PHE A 67 -7.79 9.03 -6.06
N ALA A 68 -8.68 9.41 -5.14
CA ALA A 68 -9.60 8.50 -4.45
C ALA A 68 -10.36 7.49 -5.36
N PRO A 69 -10.93 7.86 -6.52
CA PRO A 69 -11.62 6.89 -7.38
C PRO A 69 -10.66 6.01 -8.21
N MET A 70 -9.39 6.38 -8.32
CA MET A 70 -8.46 5.79 -9.27
C MET A 70 -8.04 4.35 -8.95
N PRO A 71 -7.76 3.97 -7.69
CA PRO A 71 -7.50 2.57 -7.33
C PRO A 71 -8.55 1.59 -7.84
N LEU A 72 -9.83 1.93 -7.68
CA LEU A 72 -10.93 1.10 -8.17
C LEU A 72 -10.92 0.99 -9.70
N ARG A 73 -10.69 2.12 -10.39
CA ARG A 73 -10.61 2.16 -11.86
C ARG A 73 -9.47 1.29 -12.37
N TRP A 74 -8.26 1.43 -11.81
CA TRP A 74 -7.12 0.62 -12.24
C TRP A 74 -7.31 -0.86 -11.93
N ALA A 75 -7.92 -1.20 -10.81
CA ALA A 75 -8.22 -2.60 -10.51
C ALA A 75 -9.18 -3.20 -11.54
N LYS A 76 -10.24 -2.48 -11.93
CA LYS A 76 -11.15 -2.93 -13.02
C LYS A 76 -10.40 -3.22 -14.33
N ASP A 77 -9.38 -2.43 -14.65
CA ASP A 77 -8.57 -2.62 -15.86
C ASP A 77 -7.55 -3.77 -15.74
N ILE A 78 -7.19 -4.19 -14.52
CA ILE A 78 -6.19 -5.23 -14.26
C ILE A 78 -6.85 -6.61 -14.11
N LEU A 79 -8.07 -6.66 -13.58
CA LEU A 79 -8.77 -7.92 -13.36
C LEU A 79 -9.09 -8.61 -14.69
N PRO A 80 -8.96 -9.96 -14.76
CA PRO A 80 -9.29 -10.71 -15.97
C PRO A 80 -10.79 -10.78 -16.26
N GLY A 81 -11.63 -10.37 -15.29
CA GLY A 81 -13.09 -10.39 -15.41
C GLY A 81 -13.74 -9.22 -14.68
N ALA A 82 -15.05 -9.34 -14.42
CA ALA A 82 -15.81 -8.31 -13.74
C ALA A 82 -15.30 -8.06 -12.31
N TYR A 83 -15.38 -6.81 -11.86
CA TYR A 83 -14.96 -6.44 -10.51
C TYR A 83 -15.82 -7.07 -9.44
N ILE A 84 -15.17 -7.71 -8.46
CA ILE A 84 -15.81 -8.29 -7.28
C ILE A 84 -15.64 -7.36 -6.08
N LYS A 85 -16.71 -7.16 -5.30
CA LYS A 85 -16.68 -6.29 -4.12
C LYS A 85 -15.59 -6.75 -3.13
N GLY A 86 -14.80 -5.78 -2.67
CA GLY A 86 -13.71 -6.01 -1.71
C GLY A 86 -12.44 -6.61 -2.31
N VAL A 87 -12.28 -6.60 -3.64
CA VAL A 87 -10.95 -6.81 -4.25
C VAL A 87 -10.01 -5.69 -3.84
N ILE A 88 -10.48 -4.44 -3.85
CA ILE A 88 -9.70 -3.29 -3.38
C ILE A 88 -10.33 -2.74 -2.10
N ASP A 89 -9.51 -2.61 -1.05
CA ASP A 89 -9.83 -1.83 0.16
C ASP A 89 -8.83 -0.67 0.30
N THR A 90 -9.33 0.55 0.17
CA THR A 90 -8.55 1.77 0.30
C THR A 90 -9.05 2.60 1.46
N LYS A 91 -8.14 2.93 2.38
CA LYS A 91 -8.40 3.85 3.47
C LYS A 91 -7.19 4.79 3.63
N PRO A 92 -7.41 6.11 3.74
CA PRO A 92 -6.36 7.02 4.17
C PRO A 92 -5.82 6.60 5.54
N ILE A 93 -4.55 6.88 5.79
CA ILE A 93 -4.01 6.78 7.16
C ILE A 93 -4.72 7.81 8.03
N ARG A 94 -5.13 7.43 9.24
CA ARG A 94 -5.71 8.38 10.19
C ARG A 94 -4.70 9.50 10.47
N GLY A 95 -5.16 10.75 10.40
CA GLY A 95 -4.28 11.93 10.49
C GLY A 95 -3.62 12.33 9.17
N ALA A 96 -3.83 11.63 8.05
CA ALA A 96 -3.22 12.00 6.77
C ALA A 96 -3.63 13.40 6.27
N SER A 97 -4.88 13.81 6.51
CA SER A 97 -5.37 15.16 6.16
C SER A 97 -4.82 16.26 7.07
N SER A 98 -4.37 15.90 8.28
CA SER A 98 -3.80 16.81 9.28
C SER A 98 -2.31 16.53 9.53
N ALA A 99 -1.59 15.88 8.60
CA ALA A 99 -0.21 15.45 8.83
C ALA A 99 0.76 16.60 9.16
N TYR A 100 0.45 17.83 8.75
CA TYR A 100 1.22 19.03 9.10
C TYR A 100 0.78 19.69 10.41
N SER A 101 -0.50 19.64 10.76
CA SER A 101 -1.05 20.26 11.98
C SER A 101 -1.05 19.34 13.20
N GLU A 102 -1.14 18.03 12.97
CA GLU A 102 -1.13 16.95 13.97
C GLU A 102 -0.16 15.83 13.55
N PRO A 103 1.14 16.14 13.41
CA PRO A 103 2.13 15.20 12.89
C PRO A 103 2.22 13.92 13.73
N ASP A 104 2.06 14.01 15.05
CA ASP A 104 2.14 12.85 15.94
C ASP A 104 1.03 11.83 15.70
N LEU A 105 -0.20 12.31 15.45
CA LEU A 105 -1.33 11.44 15.11
C LEU A 105 -1.04 10.69 13.80
N TYR A 106 -0.55 11.41 12.78
CA TYR A 106 -0.20 10.81 11.50
C TYR A 106 0.92 9.76 11.65
N TRP A 107 2.02 10.13 12.31
CA TRP A 107 3.18 9.26 12.47
C TRP A 107 2.88 8.03 13.30
N ALA A 108 2.08 8.14 14.37
CA ALA A 108 1.63 7.01 15.15
C ALA A 108 0.87 5.99 14.28
N ASN A 109 -0.12 6.45 13.51
CA ASN A 109 -0.92 5.57 12.66
C ASN A 109 -0.14 5.01 11.47
N LEU A 110 0.80 5.78 10.92
CA LEU A 110 1.70 5.31 9.87
C LEU A 110 2.62 4.19 10.39
N ARG A 111 3.21 4.36 11.58
CA ARG A 111 4.04 3.33 12.23
C ARG A 111 3.25 2.06 12.48
N THR A 112 2.02 2.14 12.97
CA THR A 112 1.14 0.97 13.13
C THR A 112 0.88 0.25 11.80
N LYS A 113 0.68 0.97 10.69
CA LYS A 113 0.51 0.33 9.38
C LYS A 113 1.79 -0.27 8.82
N LEU A 114 2.92 0.41 8.98
CA LEU A 114 4.22 -0.13 8.61
C LEU A 114 4.52 -1.40 9.41
N HIS A 115 4.22 -1.38 10.71
CA HIS A 115 4.38 -2.52 11.61
C HIS A 115 3.60 -3.73 11.10
N TYR A 116 2.32 -3.53 10.80
CA TYR A 116 1.46 -4.56 10.24
C TYR A 116 1.98 -5.12 8.89
N MET A 117 2.47 -4.27 7.99
CA MET A 117 3.03 -4.71 6.70
C MET A 117 4.35 -5.47 6.85
N MET A 118 5.05 -5.27 7.96
CA MET A 118 6.34 -5.87 8.23
C MET A 118 6.30 -6.97 9.29
N LYS A 119 5.10 -7.38 9.71
CA LYS A 119 4.90 -8.42 10.74
C LYS A 119 5.64 -9.74 10.46
N ALA A 120 5.99 -10.04 9.21
CA ALA A 120 6.75 -11.23 8.81
C ALA A 120 8.25 -11.00 8.61
N ALA A 121 8.74 -9.79 8.89
CA ALA A 121 10.17 -9.51 8.89
C ALA A 121 10.85 -10.15 10.12
N PRO A 122 12.18 -10.40 10.06
CA PRO A 122 12.93 -10.91 11.20
C PRO A 122 12.72 -10.08 12.48
N PRO A 123 12.59 -10.72 13.66
CA PRO A 123 12.38 -10.04 14.95
C PRO A 123 13.39 -8.93 15.24
N GLU A 124 14.63 -9.12 14.83
CA GLU A 124 15.74 -8.19 15.09
C GLU A 124 15.51 -6.83 14.41
N LEU A 125 14.77 -6.80 13.30
CA LEU A 125 14.47 -5.57 12.57
C LEU A 125 13.44 -4.68 13.27
N GLU A 126 12.61 -5.21 14.16
CA GLU A 126 11.57 -4.42 14.83
C GLU A 126 12.18 -3.29 15.68
N ALA A 127 13.24 -3.64 16.44
CA ALA A 127 14.00 -2.72 17.27
C ALA A 127 14.80 -1.72 16.44
N VAL A 128 15.49 -2.20 15.39
CA VAL A 128 16.32 -1.37 14.50
C VAL A 128 15.50 -0.27 13.82
N LEU A 129 14.24 -0.56 13.49
CA LEU A 129 13.35 0.39 12.84
C LEU A 129 12.60 1.30 13.83
N GLY A 130 12.80 1.12 15.14
CA GLY A 130 12.15 1.94 16.17
C GLY A 130 10.62 1.81 16.19
N ILE A 131 10.09 0.65 15.77
CA ILE A 131 8.64 0.38 15.65
C ILE A 131 8.16 -0.73 16.59
N GLN A 132 8.91 -1.02 17.65
CA GLN A 132 8.51 -1.99 18.68
C GLN A 132 7.19 -1.61 19.33
N GLY A 133 6.27 -2.58 19.39
CA GLY A 133 4.98 -2.43 20.08
C GLY A 133 3.96 -1.52 19.38
N TRP A 134 4.20 -1.10 18.14
CA TRP A 134 3.29 -0.20 17.43
C TRP A 134 2.10 -0.89 16.75
N GLY A 135 2.00 -2.22 16.77
CA GLY A 135 0.91 -2.96 16.15
C GLY A 135 0.26 -4.02 17.05
N ASP A 136 -1.02 -4.29 16.81
CA ASP A 136 -1.83 -5.27 17.55
C ASP A 136 -1.49 -6.74 17.18
N LYS A 137 -0.54 -6.94 16.27
CA LYS A 137 -0.16 -8.23 15.72
C LYS A 137 1.29 -8.52 16.13
N PRO A 138 1.59 -9.71 16.68
CA PRO A 138 2.97 -10.07 17.00
C PRO A 138 3.88 -9.91 15.78
N TRP A 139 5.07 -9.34 15.97
CA TRP A 139 6.11 -9.31 14.94
C TRP A 139 6.76 -10.70 14.80
N GLY A 140 7.44 -10.97 13.69
CA GLY A 140 8.03 -12.27 13.40
C GLY A 140 7.00 -13.35 13.07
N GLN A 141 5.79 -12.98 12.65
CA GLN A 141 4.77 -13.91 12.18
C GLN A 141 5.21 -14.64 10.92
N TYR A 142 4.98 -15.95 10.90
CA TYR A 142 5.17 -16.77 9.71
C TYR A 142 3.94 -16.65 8.80
N CYS A 143 4.00 -15.76 7.82
CA CYS A 143 3.16 -15.84 6.63
C CYS A 143 4.05 -15.93 5.38
N THR A 144 3.56 -16.59 4.34
CA THR A 144 4.32 -16.70 3.09
C THR A 144 4.30 -15.36 2.37
N VAL A 145 5.46 -14.70 2.30
CA VAL A 145 5.68 -13.50 1.51
C VAL A 145 6.18 -13.89 0.12
N HIS A 146 5.42 -13.55 -0.91
CA HIS A 146 5.76 -13.85 -2.31
C HIS A 146 6.48 -12.71 -3.02
N GLY A 147 6.42 -11.50 -2.47
CA GLY A 147 7.10 -10.34 -3.02
C GLY A 147 7.04 -9.13 -2.09
N LYS A 148 8.03 -8.26 -2.18
CA LYS A 148 8.05 -6.97 -1.47
C LYS A 148 8.87 -5.97 -2.26
N ARG A 149 8.42 -4.72 -2.35
CA ARG A 149 9.18 -3.61 -2.95
C ARG A 149 8.82 -2.29 -2.29
N ALA A 150 9.79 -1.40 -2.24
CA ALA A 150 9.59 -0.01 -1.85
C ALA A 150 10.34 0.90 -2.83
N ALA A 151 9.80 2.09 -3.06
CA ALA A 151 10.53 3.16 -3.70
C ALA A 151 10.13 4.49 -3.08
N GLU A 152 11.13 5.26 -2.70
CA GLU A 152 10.97 6.64 -2.28
C GLU A 152 11.22 7.56 -3.48
N ALA A 153 10.43 8.63 -3.58
CA ALA A 153 10.74 9.74 -4.45
C ALA A 153 10.54 11.02 -3.66
N GLN A 154 11.63 11.56 -3.11
CA GLN A 154 11.63 12.91 -2.58
C GLN A 154 11.53 13.91 -3.74
N TRP A 155 10.86 15.02 -3.46
CA TRP A 155 10.85 16.35 -4.10
C TRP A 155 9.44 16.88 -4.40
N LEU A 156 9.14 17.98 -3.70
CA LEU A 156 8.01 18.91 -3.90
C LEU A 156 7.96 19.37 -5.36
N ARG A 157 6.73 19.65 -5.82
CA ARG A 157 6.36 20.23 -7.12
C ARG A 157 7.50 21.10 -7.70
N LYS A 158 7.96 20.80 -8.93
CA LYS A 158 8.87 21.72 -9.64
C LYS A 158 8.20 23.11 -9.69
N PRO A 159 8.87 24.19 -9.26
CA PRO A 159 8.34 25.52 -9.50
C PRO A 159 8.13 25.68 -11.01
N GLY A 160 6.92 26.10 -11.38
CA GLY A 160 6.56 26.44 -12.75
C GLY A 160 7.10 27.81 -13.13
#